data_AF-A0A7X4Z3P1-F1
#
_entry.id   AF-A0A7X4Z3P1-F1
#
_cell.length_a   1.000
_cell.length_b   1.000
_cell.length_c   1.000
_cell.angle_alpha   90.00
_cell.angle_beta   90.00
_cell.angle_gamma   90.00
#
_symmetry.space_group_name_H-M   'P 1'
#
loop_
_entity.id
_entity.type
_entity.pdbx_description
1 polymer ?
#
loop_
_entity_poly.entity_id
_entity_poly.type
_entity_poly.pdbx_seq_one_letter_code
_entity_poly.pdbx_strand_id
1 'polypeptide(L)'
;MQTDVHLQRKLVEIVKDELKNYTSINNEGVYLHFNVYPQNLPAKTARPIAAPEKDVPQKRAPKSDDSHFPYVLVCLDEEEINGEDDDCAVAVYFLIGIIDRNINNQGHFDVAEVMNRLSMRFLKERLFADRYRINFPVTKVFQREDTWPKFLGGMSTVWTVEAPELEETEFD
;
A
#
# COMPACT_ATOMS: atom_id res chain seq x y z
N MET A 1 3.48 -4.88 -22.59
CA MET A 1 2.99 -6.13 -22.01
C MET A 1 2.11 -5.76 -20.82
N GLN A 2 0.87 -6.23 -20.84
CA GLN A 2 -0.11 -6.01 -19.77
C GLN A 2 0.19 -7.01 -18.66
N THR A 3 0.86 -6.58 -17.61
CA THR A 3 1.23 -7.45 -16.49
C THR A 3 0.66 -6.91 -15.18
N ASP A 4 0.57 -7.79 -14.20
CA ASP A 4 0.40 -7.50 -12.76
C ASP A 4 1.36 -6.39 -12.29
N VAL A 5 2.63 -6.43 -12.72
CA VAL A 5 3.62 -5.38 -12.37
C VAL A 5 3.22 -4.02 -12.92
N HIS A 6 2.69 -3.96 -14.15
CA HIS A 6 2.21 -2.70 -14.73
C HIS A 6 0.94 -2.22 -14.03
N LEU A 7 0.02 -3.12 -13.67
CA LEU A 7 -1.15 -2.83 -12.83
C LEU A 7 -0.71 -2.19 -11.50
N GLN A 8 0.21 -2.82 -10.76
CA GLN A 8 0.70 -2.30 -9.48
C GLN A 8 1.28 -0.89 -9.63
N ARG A 9 2.12 -0.66 -10.65
CA ARG A 9 2.71 0.67 -10.91
C ARG A 9 1.63 1.73 -11.14
N LYS A 10 0.60 1.40 -11.94
CA LYS A 10 -0.52 2.32 -12.19
C LYS A 10 -1.34 2.59 -10.95
N LEU A 11 -1.62 1.57 -10.14
CA LEU A 11 -2.31 1.73 -8.87
C LEU A 11 -1.51 2.63 -7.91
N VAL A 12 -0.19 2.48 -7.83
CA VAL A 12 0.66 3.39 -7.05
C VAL A 12 0.53 4.83 -7.52
N GLU A 13 0.56 5.10 -8.83
CA GLU A 13 0.37 6.46 -9.38
C GLU A 13 -1.00 7.04 -9.02
N ILE A 14 -2.06 6.23 -9.12
CA ILE A 14 -3.43 6.64 -8.81
C ILE A 14 -3.60 6.94 -7.33
N VAL A 15 -3.07 6.07 -6.45
CA VAL A 15 -3.13 6.28 -5.00
C VAL A 15 -2.37 7.56 -4.62
N LYS A 16 -1.22 7.84 -5.26
CA LYS A 16 -0.49 9.10 -5.06
C LYS A 16 -1.32 10.31 -5.47
N ASP A 17 -1.98 10.25 -6.63
CA ASP A 17 -2.81 11.36 -7.11
C ASP A 17 -4.05 11.58 -6.23
N GLU A 18 -4.72 10.51 -5.80
CA GLU A 18 -5.89 10.56 -4.93
C GLU A 18 -5.56 11.17 -3.56
N LEU A 19 -4.38 10.84 -3.01
CA LEU A 19 -3.94 11.29 -1.69
C LEU A 19 -3.05 12.53 -1.72
N LYS A 20 -2.81 13.15 -2.88
CA LYS A 20 -1.86 14.29 -3.01
C LYS A 20 -2.18 15.48 -2.11
N ASN A 21 -3.45 15.69 -1.80
CA ASN A 21 -3.93 16.78 -0.94
C ASN A 21 -4.30 16.31 0.47
N TYR A 22 -4.01 15.06 0.81
CA TYR A 22 -4.31 14.48 2.11
C TYR A 22 -3.01 14.34 2.92
N THR A 23 -3.04 14.79 4.17
CA THR A 23 -1.88 14.81 5.06
C THR A 23 -2.22 14.18 6.39
N SER A 24 -1.24 13.53 7.02
CA SER A 24 -1.33 13.06 8.39
C SER A 24 0.03 13.23 9.06
N ILE A 25 0.12 12.96 10.36
CA ILE A 25 1.35 13.19 11.12
C ILE A 25 2.31 12.00 11.04
N ASN A 26 3.60 12.31 11.08
CA ASN A 26 4.65 11.33 11.32
C ASN A 26 4.90 11.13 12.83
N ASN A 27 5.93 10.33 13.15
CA ASN A 27 6.37 10.11 14.53
C ASN A 27 7.03 11.32 15.22
N GLU A 28 7.14 12.47 14.56
CA GLU A 28 7.58 13.72 15.19
C GLU A 28 6.39 14.68 15.38
N GLY A 29 5.19 14.29 14.93
CA GLY A 29 4.00 15.14 14.97
C GLY A 29 3.95 16.15 13.82
N VAL A 30 4.85 16.01 12.85
CA VAL A 30 4.92 16.85 11.66
C VAL A 30 3.95 16.32 10.63
N TYR A 31 3.11 17.20 10.08
CA TYR A 31 2.22 16.87 8.98
C TYR A 31 3.02 16.60 7.70
N LEU A 32 2.77 15.45 7.10
CA LEU A 32 3.36 15.01 5.85
C LEU A 32 2.28 14.47 4.92
N HIS A 33 2.57 14.49 3.62
CA HIS A 33 1.77 13.77 2.63
C HIS A 33 1.99 12.26 2.75
N PHE A 34 1.01 11.47 2.29
CA PHE A 34 1.12 10.02 2.26
C PHE A 34 2.24 9.57 1.33
N ASN A 35 3.15 8.75 1.87
CA ASN A 35 4.09 8.01 1.05
C ASN A 35 3.40 6.79 0.45
N VAL A 36 3.61 6.52 -0.83
CA VAL A 36 3.01 5.36 -1.51
C VAL A 36 4.09 4.50 -2.13
N TYR A 37 4.16 3.24 -1.72
CA TYR A 37 5.21 2.29 -2.13
C TYR A 37 4.61 0.98 -2.67
N PRO A 38 5.27 0.34 -3.65
CA PRO A 38 4.93 -1.03 -4.05
C PRO A 38 5.53 -2.06 -3.10
N GLN A 39 4.77 -3.09 -2.73
CA GLN A 39 5.14 -4.26 -1.91
C GLN A 39 5.69 -4.02 -0.49
N ASN A 40 6.75 -3.21 -0.36
CA ASN A 40 7.49 -3.03 0.88
C ASN A 40 7.78 -1.56 1.14
N LEU A 41 7.90 -1.21 2.43
CA LEU A 41 8.51 0.05 2.82
C LEU A 41 10.00 0.05 2.41
N PRO A 42 10.57 1.22 2.05
CA PRO A 42 11.99 1.34 1.79
C PRO A 42 12.84 0.81 2.95
N ALA A 43 13.97 0.20 2.62
CA ALA A 43 14.93 -0.22 3.63
C ALA A 43 15.37 0.99 4.46
N LYS A 44 15.40 0.84 5.78
CA LYS A 44 15.87 1.89 6.67
C LYS A 44 17.33 2.18 6.39
N THR A 45 17.63 3.38 5.89
CA THR A 45 18.99 3.90 5.96
C THR A 45 19.31 4.20 7.42
N ALA A 46 20.41 3.65 7.93
CA ALA A 46 20.93 4.09 9.22
C ALA A 46 21.14 5.62 9.14
N ARG A 47 20.74 6.38 10.16
CA ARG A 47 21.17 7.78 10.26
C ARG A 47 22.69 7.80 10.11
N PRO A 48 23.28 8.71 9.32
CA PRO A 48 24.72 8.91 9.33
C PRO A 48 25.11 9.11 10.80
N ILE A 49 25.94 8.21 11.32
CA ILE A 49 26.57 8.42 12.62
C ILE A 49 27.44 9.66 12.40
N ALA A 50 27.06 10.81 12.97
CA ALA A 50 27.95 11.96 13.05
C ALA A 50 29.29 11.45 13.58
N ALA A 51 30.39 11.82 12.92
CA ALA A 51 31.72 11.28 13.19
C ALA A 51 31.94 11.14 14.71
N PRO A 52 32.35 9.96 15.21
CA PRO A 52 32.38 9.71 16.63
C PRO A 52 33.30 10.71 17.33
N GLU A 53 32.77 11.47 18.28
CA GLU A 53 33.61 12.08 19.30
C GLU A 53 34.34 10.94 20.02
N LYS A 54 35.67 11.04 20.08
CA LYS A 54 36.51 10.10 20.82
C LYS A 54 36.01 10.12 22.26
N ASP A 55 35.71 8.93 22.82
CA ASP A 55 35.41 8.68 24.24
C ASP A 55 33.93 8.56 24.67
N VAL A 56 32.95 8.50 23.76
CA VAL A 56 31.54 8.17 24.14
C VAL A 56 31.17 6.74 23.72
N PRO A 57 30.63 5.88 24.63
CA PRO A 57 30.12 4.57 24.25
C PRO A 57 29.05 4.71 23.16
N GLN A 58 29.24 4.03 22.03
CA GLN A 58 28.31 4.06 20.90
C GLN A 58 26.95 3.46 21.33
N LYS A 59 26.01 4.29 21.77
CA LYS A 59 24.60 3.91 21.77
C LYS A 59 24.19 3.81 20.30
N ARG A 60 23.95 2.58 19.82
CA ARG A 60 23.29 2.36 18.52
C ARG A 60 22.00 3.20 18.54
N ALA A 61 21.93 4.24 17.71
CA ALA A 61 20.70 4.99 17.57
C ALA A 61 19.59 3.99 17.22
N PRO A 62 18.45 4.00 17.93
CA PRO A 62 17.34 3.11 17.58
C PRO A 62 17.02 3.33 16.10
N LYS A 63 17.01 2.23 15.33
CA LYS A 63 16.58 2.22 13.93
C LYS A 63 15.12 2.67 13.95
N SER A 64 14.86 3.97 13.79
CA SER A 64 13.50 4.52 13.85
C SER A 64 12.64 3.73 12.86
N ASP A 65 11.68 2.95 13.37
CA ASP A 65 10.64 2.22 12.61
C ASP A 65 9.64 3.16 11.93
N ASP A 66 9.95 4.45 11.93
CA ASP A 66 9.00 5.49 12.24
C ASP A 66 9.03 6.62 11.19
N SER A 67 9.99 6.59 10.26
CA SER A 67 10.17 7.64 9.26
C SER A 67 9.21 7.55 8.08
N HIS A 68 8.46 6.45 7.92
CA HIS A 68 7.64 6.24 6.73
C HIS A 68 6.17 6.66 6.90
N PHE A 69 5.73 6.98 8.12
CA PHE A 69 4.36 7.43 8.36
C PHE A 69 4.13 8.88 7.90
N PRO A 70 2.96 9.18 7.31
CA PRO A 70 1.91 8.25 6.89
C PRO A 70 2.25 7.52 5.58
N TYR A 71 1.76 6.29 5.39
CA TYR A 71 1.98 5.54 4.16
C TYR A 71 0.79 4.70 3.68
N VAL A 72 0.82 4.36 2.39
CA VAL A 72 0.06 3.27 1.76
C VAL A 72 1.02 2.35 1.02
N LEU A 73 0.98 1.04 1.31
CA LEU A 73 1.58 0.03 0.43
C LEU A 73 0.56 -0.44 -0.58
N VAL A 74 0.99 -0.70 -1.81
CA VAL A 74 0.20 -1.35 -2.86
C VAL A 74 0.89 -2.67 -3.19
N CYS A 75 0.32 -3.77 -2.72
CA CYS A 75 0.93 -5.09 -2.77
C CYS A 75 0.17 -6.01 -3.71
N LEU A 76 0.88 -6.64 -4.65
CA LEU A 76 0.31 -7.79 -5.37
C LEU A 76 0.22 -8.94 -4.37
N ASP A 77 -0.87 -9.69 -4.44
CA ASP A 77 -1.18 -10.80 -3.57
C ASP A 77 -1.44 -12.05 -4.44
N GLU A 78 -2.41 -12.88 -4.09
CA GLU A 78 -2.77 -14.08 -4.86
C GLU A 78 -3.22 -13.73 -6.29
N GLU A 79 -2.81 -14.55 -7.27
CA GLU A 79 -3.17 -14.45 -8.68
C GLU A 79 -3.68 -15.81 -9.16
N GLU A 80 -4.78 -15.81 -9.91
CA GLU A 80 -5.44 -17.04 -10.38
C GLU A 80 -5.80 -16.94 -11.87
N ILE A 81 -5.50 -18.01 -12.62
CA ILE A 81 -5.98 -18.25 -13.97
C ILE A 81 -6.77 -19.57 -13.91
N ASN A 82 -8.07 -19.52 -14.17
CA ASN A 82 -8.98 -20.65 -13.93
C ASN A 82 -9.22 -21.54 -15.16
N GLY A 83 -8.77 -21.10 -16.34
CA GLY A 83 -8.93 -21.80 -17.60
C GLY A 83 -8.00 -21.22 -18.68
N GLU A 84 -7.83 -21.96 -19.76
CA GLU A 84 -6.98 -21.58 -20.90
C GLU A 84 -7.46 -20.32 -21.61
N ASP A 85 -8.78 -20.10 -21.63
CA ASP A 85 -9.45 -18.94 -22.21
C ASP A 85 -9.77 -17.83 -21.19
N ASP A 86 -9.40 -18.01 -19.91
CA ASP A 86 -9.73 -17.07 -18.84
C ASP A 86 -8.63 -16.03 -18.64
N ASP A 87 -9.04 -14.78 -18.42
CA ASP A 87 -8.13 -13.74 -17.93
C ASP A 87 -7.60 -14.07 -16.52
N CYS A 88 -6.44 -13.51 -16.17
CA CYS A 88 -5.88 -13.59 -14.84
C CYS A 88 -6.64 -12.68 -13.85
N ALA A 89 -7.08 -13.26 -12.73
CA ALA A 89 -7.60 -12.54 -11.58
C ALA A 89 -6.46 -12.22 -10.60
N VAL A 90 -6.12 -10.94 -10.45
CA VAL A 90 -5.02 -10.47 -9.60
C VAL A 90 -5.56 -9.78 -8.36
N ALA A 91 -5.30 -10.34 -7.19
CA ALA A 91 -5.58 -9.69 -5.92
C ALA A 91 -4.52 -8.62 -5.62
N VAL A 92 -4.98 -7.45 -5.18
CA VAL A 92 -4.12 -6.34 -4.74
C VAL A 92 -4.55 -5.91 -3.35
N TYR A 93 -3.61 -5.98 -2.41
CA TYR A 93 -3.76 -5.54 -1.03
C TYR A 93 -3.14 -4.16 -0.81
N PHE A 94 -3.91 -3.27 -0.19
CA PHE A 94 -3.49 -1.93 0.20
C PHE A 94 -3.32 -1.89 1.72
N LEU A 95 -2.10 -1.64 2.20
CA LEU A 95 -1.82 -1.48 3.63
C LEU A 95 -1.64 -0.01 3.97
N ILE A 96 -2.52 0.54 4.80
CA ILE A 96 -2.48 1.93 5.26
C ILE A 96 -1.86 1.95 6.65
N GLY A 97 -0.88 2.83 6.86
CA GLY A 97 -0.32 3.10 8.18
C GLY A 97 -0.31 4.58 8.50
N ILE A 98 -0.87 4.94 9.66
CA ILE A 98 -0.90 6.31 10.16
C ILE A 98 -0.52 6.37 11.64
N ILE A 99 -0.31 7.59 12.13
CA ILE A 99 -0.13 7.87 13.56
C ILE A 99 -1.21 8.82 14.04
N ASP A 100 -1.84 8.48 15.15
CA ASP A 100 -2.69 9.39 15.93
C ASP A 100 -2.30 9.29 17.40
N ARG A 101 -1.96 10.44 17.99
CA ARG A 101 -1.54 10.57 19.39
C ARG A 101 -2.66 11.02 20.31
N ASN A 102 -3.86 11.20 19.79
CA ASN A 102 -4.99 11.57 20.59
C ASN A 102 -5.27 10.47 21.62
N ILE A 103 -5.42 10.87 22.89
CA ILE A 103 -5.67 9.98 24.01
C ILE A 103 -7.06 9.30 23.93
N ASN A 104 -7.94 9.78 23.06
CA ASN A 104 -9.23 9.12 22.80
C ASN A 104 -9.08 7.82 21.98
N ASN A 105 -7.89 7.53 21.45
CA ASN A 105 -7.54 6.32 20.70
C ASN A 105 -8.43 6.06 19.47
N GLN A 106 -8.77 7.11 18.70
CA GLN A 106 -9.72 7.06 17.58
C GLN A 106 -9.08 7.13 16.17
N GLY A 107 -7.77 6.90 16.04
CA GLY A 107 -7.06 7.00 14.76
C GLY A 107 -7.55 6.05 13.65
N HIS A 108 -8.29 5.00 13.99
CA HIS A 108 -8.89 4.11 12.99
C HIS A 108 -9.89 4.83 12.06
N PHE A 109 -10.47 5.96 12.45
CA PHE A 109 -11.30 6.78 11.56
C PHE A 109 -10.51 7.38 10.40
N ASP A 110 -9.29 7.85 10.67
CA ASP A 110 -8.42 8.39 9.62
C ASP A 110 -7.98 7.27 8.66
N VAL A 111 -7.72 6.07 9.17
CA VAL A 111 -7.46 4.87 8.35
C VAL A 111 -8.68 4.52 7.49
N ALA A 112 -9.88 4.54 8.07
CA ALA A 112 -11.14 4.28 7.37
C ALA A 112 -11.38 5.31 6.24
N GLU A 113 -11.09 6.58 6.49
CA GLU A 113 -11.24 7.66 5.52
C GLU A 113 -10.32 7.47 4.30
N VAL A 114 -9.06 7.07 4.52
CA VAL A 114 -8.15 6.72 3.41
C VAL A 114 -8.73 5.55 2.60
N MET A 115 -9.15 4.47 3.26
CA MET A 115 -9.76 3.32 2.56
C MET A 115 -11.05 3.69 1.83
N ASN A 116 -11.86 4.60 2.38
CA ASN A 116 -13.06 5.12 1.72
C ASN A 116 -12.71 5.86 0.44
N ARG A 117 -11.76 6.79 0.48
CA ARG A 117 -11.27 7.51 -0.70
C ARG A 117 -10.79 6.59 -1.79
N LEU A 118 -9.92 5.63 -1.44
CA LEU A 118 -9.42 4.65 -2.42
C LEU A 118 -10.56 3.82 -3.02
N SER A 119 -11.46 3.28 -2.19
CA SER A 119 -12.60 2.51 -2.70
C SER A 119 -13.53 3.34 -3.59
N MET A 120 -13.80 4.60 -3.25
CA MET A 120 -14.60 5.50 -4.07
C MET A 120 -13.90 5.81 -5.39
N ARG A 121 -12.59 6.08 -5.36
CA ARG A 121 -11.78 6.33 -6.56
C ARG A 121 -11.78 5.13 -7.50
N PHE A 122 -11.64 3.93 -6.96
CA PHE A 122 -11.61 2.68 -7.72
C PHE A 122 -12.97 2.32 -8.31
N LEU A 123 -14.06 2.54 -7.57
CA LEU A 123 -15.39 2.17 -8.02
C LEU A 123 -16.05 3.22 -8.93
N LYS A 124 -15.61 4.49 -8.87
CA LYS A 124 -16.11 5.56 -9.74
C LYS A 124 -15.75 5.33 -11.21
N GLU A 125 -14.54 4.85 -11.49
CA GLU A 125 -14.06 4.57 -12.85
C GLU A 125 -13.52 3.14 -12.89
N ARG A 126 -14.38 2.15 -13.13
CA ARG A 126 -14.03 0.74 -12.95
C ARG A 126 -13.02 0.18 -13.96
N LEU A 127 -12.71 0.92 -15.02
CA LEU A 127 -11.72 0.57 -16.03
C LEU A 127 -10.50 1.49 -15.89
N PHE A 128 -9.36 0.90 -15.59
CA PHE A 128 -8.12 1.59 -15.28
C PHE A 128 -7.09 1.41 -16.39
N ALA A 129 -6.43 2.52 -16.75
CA ALA A 129 -5.46 2.56 -17.84
C ALA A 129 -6.01 1.95 -19.15
N ASP A 130 -7.33 2.05 -19.37
CA ASP A 130 -8.08 1.48 -20.49
C ASP A 130 -8.04 -0.04 -20.62
N ARG A 131 -7.61 -0.78 -19.57
CA ARG A 131 -7.38 -2.23 -19.69
C ARG A 131 -7.60 -3.07 -18.43
N TYR A 132 -7.44 -2.50 -17.24
CA TYR A 132 -7.63 -3.24 -15.99
C TYR A 132 -9.03 -2.99 -15.42
N ARG A 133 -9.79 -4.05 -15.16
CA ARG A 133 -11.12 -3.93 -14.59
C ARG A 133 -11.12 -4.38 -13.15
N ILE A 134 -11.66 -3.54 -12.26
CA ILE A 134 -11.90 -3.94 -10.87
C ILE A 134 -13.14 -4.84 -10.75
N ASN A 135 -12.94 -5.95 -10.04
CA ASN A 135 -13.93 -6.97 -9.72
C ASN A 135 -14.30 -6.92 -8.23
N PHE A 136 -15.37 -7.66 -7.89
CA PHE A 136 -15.79 -7.86 -6.52
C PHE A 136 -15.26 -9.21 -6.01
N PRO A 137 -14.99 -9.34 -4.70
CA PRO A 137 -15.26 -8.35 -3.65
C PRO A 137 -14.19 -7.25 -3.52
N VAL A 138 -14.61 -6.09 -2.98
CA VAL A 138 -13.70 -5.09 -2.39
C VAL A 138 -13.89 -5.16 -0.88
N THR A 139 -12.83 -5.48 -0.15
CA THR A 139 -12.91 -5.74 1.30
C THR A 139 -12.05 -4.75 2.08
N LYS A 140 -12.42 -4.49 3.34
CA LYS A 140 -11.67 -3.66 4.28
C LYS A 140 -11.49 -4.42 5.58
N VAL A 141 -10.32 -4.31 6.18
CA VAL A 141 -9.95 -4.96 7.43
C VAL A 141 -9.23 -3.93 8.29
N PHE A 142 -9.59 -3.86 9.57
CA PHE A 142 -8.90 -3.02 10.54
C PHE A 142 -8.01 -3.88 11.43
N GLN A 143 -6.88 -3.32 11.84
CA GLN A 143 -6.07 -3.89 12.90
C GLN A 143 -6.91 -4.07 14.18
N ARG A 144 -6.71 -5.18 14.88
CA ARG A 144 -7.47 -5.52 16.09
C ARG A 144 -6.67 -5.26 17.36
N GLU A 145 -5.35 -5.32 17.26
CA GLU A 145 -4.42 -5.07 18.33
C GLU A 145 -4.40 -3.58 18.69
N ASP A 146 -4.33 -3.28 19.98
CA ASP A 146 -4.09 -1.91 20.44
C ASP A 146 -2.60 -1.58 20.28
N THR A 147 -2.29 -0.82 19.23
CA THR A 147 -0.93 -0.37 18.94
C THR A 147 -0.79 1.14 19.00
N TRP A 148 -1.63 1.82 19.80
CA TRP A 148 -1.53 3.26 19.99
C TRP A 148 -0.07 3.71 20.22
N PRO A 149 0.42 4.73 19.49
CA PRO A 149 -0.31 5.66 18.62
C PRO A 149 -0.37 5.24 17.14
N LYS A 150 0.02 4.01 16.78
CA LYS A 150 0.04 3.52 15.40
C LYS A 150 -1.26 2.82 15.08
N PHE A 151 -1.84 3.15 13.92
CA PHE A 151 -3.06 2.53 13.43
C PHE A 151 -2.83 2.00 12.02
N LEU A 152 -3.18 0.73 11.83
CA LEU A 152 -3.07 0.04 10.55
C LEU A 152 -4.46 -0.40 10.06
N GLY A 153 -4.60 -0.45 8.74
CA GLY A 153 -5.77 -1.01 8.08
C GLY A 153 -5.42 -1.51 6.69
N GLY A 154 -6.19 -2.49 6.23
CA GLY A 154 -6.04 -3.14 4.96
C GLY A 154 -7.27 -2.97 4.08
N MET A 155 -7.08 -2.79 2.79
CA MET A 155 -8.14 -2.93 1.78
C MET A 155 -7.69 -3.94 0.73
N SER A 156 -8.54 -4.86 0.31
CA SER A 156 -8.24 -5.80 -0.79
C SER A 156 -9.19 -5.58 -1.97
N THR A 157 -8.66 -5.76 -3.17
CA THR A 157 -9.36 -5.62 -4.45
C THR A 157 -8.92 -6.71 -5.40
N VAL A 158 -9.78 -7.09 -6.36
CA VAL A 158 -9.46 -8.06 -7.41
C VAL A 158 -9.51 -7.37 -8.75
N TRP A 159 -8.56 -7.68 -9.63
CA TRP A 159 -8.39 -7.04 -10.94
C TRP A 159 -8.30 -8.07 -12.05
N THR A 160 -9.00 -7.84 -13.14
CA THR A 160 -8.79 -8.61 -14.39
C THR A 160 -7.55 -8.07 -15.10
N VAL A 161 -6.60 -8.98 -15.38
CA VAL A 161 -5.39 -8.78 -16.17
C VAL A 161 -5.38 -9.82 -17.28
N GLU A 162 -4.94 -9.46 -18.47
CA GLU A 162 -4.84 -10.40 -19.61
C GLU A 162 -3.92 -11.57 -19.24
N ALA A 163 -4.38 -12.80 -19.51
CA ALA A 163 -3.58 -14.00 -19.25
C ALA A 163 -2.41 -14.12 -20.26
N PRO A 164 -1.32 -14.82 -19.90
CA PRO A 164 -0.28 -15.17 -20.85
C PRO A 164 -0.85 -16.02 -22.00
N GLU A 165 -0.41 -15.77 -23.23
CA GLU A 165 -0.76 -16.62 -24.37
C GLU A 165 -0.16 -18.02 -24.17
N LEU A 166 -0.99 -19.05 -24.38
CA LEU A 166 -0.54 -20.43 -24.44
C LEU A 166 0.12 -20.67 -25.80
N GLU A 167 1.32 -21.26 -25.78
CA GLU A 167 1.93 -21.79 -26.98
C GLU A 167 1.35 -23.19 -27.23
N GLU A 168 0.50 -23.33 -28.25
CA GLU A 168 0.01 -24.63 -28.71
C GLU A 168 1.19 -25.50 -29.16
N THR A 169 1.22 -26.72 -28.65
CA THR A 169 2.20 -27.74 -29.03
C THR A 169 1.61 -28.70 -30.04
N GLU A 170 2.46 -29.50 -30.71
CA GLU A 170 2.01 -30.54 -31.65
C GLU A 170 1.16 -31.67 -31.01
N PHE A 171 0.93 -31.60 -29.70
CA PHE A 171 0.23 -32.61 -28.90
C PHE A 171 -1.11 -32.11 -28.33
N ASP A 172 -1.50 -30.86 -28.60
CA ASP A 172 -2.78 -30.26 -28.18
C ASP A 172 -3.91 -30.47 -29.21
#